data_AF-A0A8J7BHL2-F1
#
_entry.id   AF-A0A8J7BHL2-F1
#
_cell.length_a   1.000
_cell.length_b   1.000
_cell.length_c   1.000
_cell.angle_alpha   90.00
_cell.angle_beta   90.00
_cell.angle_gamma   90.00
#
_symmetry.space_group_name_H-M   'P 1'
#
loop_
_entity.id
_entity.type
_entity.pdbx_description
1 polymer ?
#
loop_
_entity_poly.entity_id
_entity_poly.type
_entity_poly.pdbx_seq_one_letter_code
_entity_poly.pdbx_strand_id
1 'polypeptide(L)'
;MLKPSMIPALAASALLITLVACQPTATTPDTSGDTTTETPVAEAPDSDAVVGDRADYIEVPLPGGAVGEDPTEIALAAFGSTEPGEGNFEEEVELVDQTDDQSLVILTQTGLADDSVNGTRYRLEFVPEGDQWRLDWAGSQVRCQLDRGSQEWSTDLCK
;
A
#
# COMPACT_ATOMS: atom_id res chain seq x y z
N MET A 1 3.63 -69.32 25.88
CA MET A 1 4.61 -68.63 26.77
C MET A 1 5.23 -67.48 25.98
N LEU A 2 4.61 -66.29 26.05
CA LEU A 2 5.15 -65.07 25.47
C LEU A 2 6.05 -64.38 26.50
N LYS A 3 7.24 -63.98 26.06
CA LYS A 3 8.28 -63.36 26.91
C LYS A 3 8.30 -61.85 26.65
N PRO A 4 8.27 -60.99 27.69
CA PRO A 4 8.27 -59.53 27.55
C PRO A 4 9.69 -58.93 27.72
N SER A 5 9.95 -57.78 27.09
CA SER A 5 10.83 -56.67 27.54
C SER A 5 10.97 -55.67 26.40
N MET A 6 10.39 -54.47 26.52
CA MET A 6 10.99 -53.24 27.10
C MET A 6 12.12 -52.65 26.25
N ILE A 7 11.83 -51.51 25.61
CA ILE A 7 12.77 -50.62 24.91
C ILE A 7 12.87 -49.34 25.75
N PRO A 8 14.08 -48.87 26.08
CA PRO A 8 14.29 -47.44 26.22
C PRO A 8 15.51 -46.97 25.42
N ALA A 9 15.37 -45.88 24.67
CA ALA A 9 16.50 -45.10 24.18
C ALA A 9 16.12 -43.62 24.24
N LEU A 10 16.50 -42.99 25.36
CA LEU A 10 16.60 -41.54 25.52
C LEU A 10 17.87 -41.06 24.84
N ALA A 11 17.77 -40.11 23.92
CA ALA A 11 18.90 -39.32 23.45
C ALA A 11 18.57 -37.84 23.68
N ALA A 12 19.05 -37.30 24.80
CA ALA A 12 19.04 -35.88 25.09
C ALA A 12 20.26 -35.23 24.41
N SER A 13 20.01 -34.35 23.44
CA SER A 13 21.05 -33.49 22.87
C SER A 13 20.98 -32.11 23.53
N ALA A 14 22.05 -31.76 24.24
CA ALA A 14 22.25 -30.46 24.84
C ALA A 14 22.82 -29.48 23.81
N LEU A 15 22.24 -28.28 23.70
CA LEU A 15 22.82 -27.17 22.96
C LEU A 15 23.19 -26.05 23.94
N LEU A 16 24.48 -25.69 23.95
CA LEU A 16 25.12 -24.72 24.81
C LEU A 16 24.80 -23.28 24.37
N ILE A 17 24.38 -22.42 25.31
CA ILE A 17 24.23 -20.97 25.12
C ILE A 17 25.44 -20.30 25.79
N THR A 18 26.28 -19.64 25.00
CA THR A 18 27.42 -18.86 25.50
C THR A 18 26.97 -17.43 25.80
N LEU A 19 27.02 -17.01 27.08
CA LEU A 19 26.83 -15.63 27.48
C LEU A 19 28.14 -14.84 27.28
N VAL A 20 28.09 -13.79 26.45
CA VAL A 20 29.11 -12.74 26.42
C VAL A 20 28.68 -11.64 27.40
N ALA A 21 29.60 -11.28 28.30
CA ALA A 21 29.44 -10.20 29.26
C ALA A 21 30.30 -8.99 28.83
N CYS A 22 29.69 -7.81 28.71
CA CYS A 22 30.39 -6.54 28.71
C CYS A 22 29.86 -5.67 29.85
N GLN A 23 30.78 -5.24 30.72
CA GLN A 23 30.54 -4.47 31.94
C GLN A 23 30.31 -2.98 31.63
N PRO A 24 29.52 -2.25 32.42
CA PRO A 24 29.43 -0.80 32.30
C PRO A 24 30.53 -0.09 33.12
N THR A 25 31.28 0.78 32.47
CA THR A 25 32.21 1.72 33.11
C THR A 25 31.42 2.95 33.54
N ALA A 26 31.48 3.28 34.84
CA ALA A 26 30.95 4.52 35.38
C ALA A 26 31.93 5.68 35.13
N THR A 27 31.43 6.81 34.62
CA THR A 27 32.08 8.12 34.74
C THR A 27 30.98 9.18 34.78
N THR A 28 30.93 9.97 35.85
CA THR A 28 30.16 11.23 35.96
C THR A 28 31.18 12.37 35.93
N PRO A 29 30.90 13.54 35.33
CA PRO A 29 30.24 14.61 36.10
C PRO A 29 29.31 15.56 35.31
N ASP A 30 28.35 16.11 36.05
CA ASP A 30 27.70 17.44 36.01
C ASP A 30 27.30 18.21 34.72
N THR A 31 26.08 18.77 34.83
CA THR A 31 25.65 20.12 34.44
C THR A 31 25.14 20.41 33.00
N SER A 32 23.87 20.86 33.01
CA SER A 32 23.14 21.76 32.10
C SER A 32 22.85 21.37 30.64
N GLY A 33 21.54 21.21 30.39
CA GLY A 33 20.83 21.89 29.30
C GLY A 33 20.92 21.28 27.91
N ASP A 34 19.88 20.56 27.51
CA ASP A 34 18.98 20.94 26.41
C ASP A 34 18.13 19.70 26.06
N THR A 35 16.83 19.79 26.34
CA THR A 35 15.87 18.79 25.87
C THR A 35 15.63 19.05 24.40
N THR A 36 16.47 18.49 23.53
CA THR A 36 16.07 18.26 22.14
C THR A 36 15.27 16.96 22.11
N THR A 37 13.95 17.13 22.09
CA THR A 37 12.98 16.10 21.71
C THR A 37 13.30 15.66 20.28
N GLU A 38 14.03 14.56 20.10
CA GLU A 38 13.99 13.83 18.83
C GLU A 38 12.58 13.24 18.69
N THR A 39 11.78 13.98 17.93
CA THR A 39 10.53 13.50 17.35
C THR A 39 10.91 12.33 16.45
N PRO A 40 10.32 11.13 16.61
CA PRO A 40 10.44 10.12 15.58
C PRO A 40 9.83 10.71 14.31
N VAL A 41 10.70 11.07 13.36
CA VAL A 41 10.29 11.33 11.98
C VAL A 41 9.77 9.99 11.49
N ALA A 42 8.44 9.88 11.43
CA ALA A 42 7.82 8.87 10.60
C ALA A 42 8.40 9.08 9.21
N GLU A 43 9.21 8.13 8.74
CA GLU A 43 9.56 8.05 7.33
C GLU A 43 8.22 7.97 6.59
N ALA A 44 7.93 9.01 5.81
CA ALA A 44 6.84 8.95 4.84
C ALA A 44 7.09 7.70 3.98
N PRO A 45 6.06 6.90 3.68
CA PRO A 45 6.25 5.77 2.79
C PRO A 45 6.87 6.29 1.48
N ASP A 46 7.95 5.66 1.02
CA ASP A 46 8.54 5.87 -0.30
C ASP A 46 7.42 5.84 -1.35
N SER A 47 7.02 7.01 -1.85
CA SER A 47 6.07 7.20 -2.96
C SER A 47 6.65 6.78 -4.33
N ASP A 48 7.63 5.86 -4.32
CA ASP A 48 8.25 5.28 -5.51
C ASP A 48 7.44 4.08 -6.03
N ALA A 49 6.11 4.13 -5.89
CA ALA A 49 5.26 3.34 -6.74
C ALA A 49 5.53 3.83 -8.16
N VAL A 50 6.31 3.09 -8.95
CA VAL A 50 6.47 3.35 -10.38
C VAL A 50 5.09 3.27 -10.99
N VAL A 51 4.43 4.42 -11.13
CA VAL A 51 3.15 4.56 -11.79
C VAL A 51 3.44 4.52 -13.28
N GLY A 52 3.01 3.44 -13.95
CA GLY A 52 3.18 3.26 -15.38
C GLY A 52 2.59 4.40 -16.21
N ASP A 53 2.93 4.44 -17.50
CA ASP A 53 2.43 5.44 -18.44
C ASP A 53 0.98 5.16 -18.82
N ARG A 54 0.28 6.12 -19.46
CA ARG A 54 -1.11 5.93 -19.94
C ARG A 54 -1.30 4.65 -20.78
N ALA A 55 -0.26 4.23 -21.51
CA ALA A 55 -0.28 3.02 -22.35
C ALA A 55 -0.40 1.70 -21.55
N ASP A 56 -0.08 1.73 -20.25
CA ASP A 56 -0.18 0.58 -19.35
C ASP A 56 -1.58 0.42 -18.75
N TYR A 57 -2.53 1.30 -19.10
CA TYR A 57 -3.89 1.33 -18.55
C TYR A 57 -4.94 1.19 -19.65
N ILE A 58 -6.10 0.64 -19.30
CA ILE A 58 -7.29 0.70 -20.13
C ILE A 58 -7.97 2.04 -19.87
N GLU A 59 -8.12 2.87 -20.89
CA GLU A 59 -8.86 4.13 -20.77
C GLU A 59 -10.31 3.88 -20.34
N VAL A 60 -10.77 4.64 -19.33
CA VAL A 60 -12.14 4.56 -18.81
C VAL A 60 -12.89 5.87 -19.06
N PRO A 61 -14.22 5.82 -19.30
CA PRO A 61 -15.01 7.02 -19.50
C PRO A 61 -14.96 7.95 -18.29
N LEU A 62 -14.82 9.26 -18.54
CA LEU A 62 -14.85 10.26 -17.48
C LEU A 62 -16.29 10.52 -17.02
N PRO A 63 -16.55 10.59 -15.71
CA PRO A 63 -17.82 11.10 -15.21
C PRO A 63 -17.97 12.58 -15.57
N GLY A 64 -19.19 12.98 -15.94
CA GLY A 64 -19.48 14.36 -16.27
C GLY A 64 -19.36 15.28 -15.05
N GLY A 65 -18.70 16.43 -15.22
CA GLY A 65 -18.62 17.46 -14.18
C GLY A 65 -17.60 17.17 -13.06
N ALA A 66 -16.59 16.33 -13.33
CA ALA A 66 -15.48 16.09 -12.41
C ALA A 66 -14.53 17.32 -12.35
N VAL A 67 -14.99 18.38 -11.69
CA VAL A 67 -14.28 19.65 -11.47
C VAL A 67 -14.36 20.02 -9.99
N GLY A 68 -13.27 20.48 -9.40
CA GLY A 68 -13.21 20.82 -7.97
C GLY A 68 -11.88 21.45 -7.55
N GLU A 69 -11.75 21.81 -6.28
CA GLU A 69 -10.53 22.46 -5.75
C GLU A 69 -9.39 21.47 -5.49
N ASP A 70 -9.71 20.22 -5.15
CA ASP A 70 -8.73 19.19 -4.79
C ASP A 70 -8.83 17.96 -5.73
N PRO A 71 -7.76 17.58 -6.45
CA PRO A 71 -7.76 16.42 -7.34
C PRO A 71 -8.08 15.09 -6.64
N THR A 72 -7.67 14.90 -5.39
CA THR A 72 -7.91 13.66 -4.65
C THR A 72 -9.37 13.52 -4.23
N GLU A 73 -10.02 14.62 -3.84
CA GLU A 73 -11.45 14.65 -3.57
C GLU A 73 -12.27 14.37 -4.84
N ILE A 74 -11.87 14.95 -5.98
CA ILE A 74 -12.53 14.67 -7.27
C ILE A 74 -12.35 13.20 -7.64
N ALA A 75 -11.15 12.64 -7.46
CA ALA A 75 -10.86 11.23 -7.72
C ALA A 75 -11.76 10.29 -6.91
N LEU A 76 -11.88 10.52 -5.60
CA LEU A 76 -12.75 9.76 -4.72
C LEU A 76 -14.23 9.92 -5.09
N ALA A 77 -14.67 11.14 -5.42
CA ALA A 77 -16.05 11.37 -5.85
C ALA A 77 -16.38 10.69 -7.20
N ALA A 78 -15.40 10.60 -8.10
CA ALA A 78 -15.56 10.07 -9.44
C ALA A 78 -15.45 8.53 -9.51
N PHE A 79 -14.52 7.94 -8.76
CA PHE A 79 -14.17 6.51 -8.86
C PHE A 79 -14.10 5.77 -7.52
N GLY A 80 -14.22 6.50 -6.39
CA GLY A 80 -14.23 5.91 -5.06
C GLY A 80 -15.45 5.04 -4.78
N SER A 81 -15.35 4.18 -3.77
CA SER A 81 -16.47 3.35 -3.34
C SER A 81 -17.59 4.20 -2.76
N THR A 82 -18.83 3.95 -3.21
CA THR A 82 -20.03 4.59 -2.65
C THR A 82 -20.60 3.85 -1.44
N GLU A 83 -20.13 2.63 -1.20
CA GLU A 83 -20.62 1.76 -0.13
C GLU A 83 -19.57 1.65 0.99
N PRO A 84 -20.00 1.55 2.26
CA PRO A 84 -19.08 1.27 3.35
C PRO A 84 -18.40 -0.07 3.07
N GLY A 85 -17.06 -0.07 3.06
CA GLY A 85 -16.27 -1.26 2.73
C GLY A 85 -16.65 -2.48 3.56
N GLU A 86 -16.83 -3.61 2.89
CA GLU A 86 -17.09 -4.90 3.55
C GLU A 86 -15.83 -5.75 3.62
N GLY A 87 -15.71 -6.58 4.67
CA GLY A 87 -14.64 -7.57 4.79
C GLY A 87 -13.24 -6.94 4.85
N ASN A 88 -12.40 -7.28 3.86
CA ASN A 88 -11.02 -6.81 3.74
C ASN A 88 -10.88 -5.70 2.68
N PHE A 89 -11.96 -4.98 2.37
CA PHE A 89 -11.91 -3.86 1.44
C PHE A 89 -11.01 -2.75 1.99
N GLU A 90 -10.10 -2.27 1.15
CA GLU A 90 -9.21 -1.14 1.41
C GLU A 90 -9.24 -0.19 0.21
N GLU A 91 -9.27 1.11 0.48
CA GLU A 91 -9.22 2.17 -0.53
C GLU A 91 -8.15 3.18 -0.13
N GLU A 92 -7.27 3.49 -1.08
CA GLU A 92 -6.17 4.43 -0.93
C GLU A 92 -6.16 5.41 -2.10
N VAL A 93 -6.06 6.71 -1.79
CA VAL A 93 -5.88 7.76 -2.78
C VAL A 93 -4.55 8.46 -2.52
N GLU A 94 -3.74 8.59 -3.56
CA GLU A 94 -2.43 9.21 -3.50
C GLU A 94 -2.29 10.27 -4.58
N LEU A 95 -1.87 11.48 -4.18
CA LEU A 95 -1.41 12.51 -5.09
C LEU A 95 0.06 12.25 -5.42
N VAL A 96 0.32 11.79 -6.64
CA VAL A 96 1.65 11.33 -7.07
C VAL A 96 2.50 12.48 -7.63
N ASP A 97 1.88 13.38 -8.38
CA ASP A 97 2.54 14.56 -8.94
C ASP A 97 1.55 15.73 -9.04
N GLN A 98 2.04 16.95 -8.81
CA GLN A 98 1.26 18.16 -9.03
C GLN A 98 2.16 19.32 -9.43
N THR A 99 1.80 19.96 -10.54
CA THR A 99 2.43 21.16 -11.09
C THR A 99 1.37 22.23 -11.33
N ASP A 100 1.72 23.37 -11.93
CA ASP A 100 0.74 24.39 -12.32
C ASP A 100 -0.16 23.96 -13.49
N ASP A 101 0.29 22.99 -14.32
CA ASP A 101 -0.37 22.61 -15.57
C ASP A 101 -1.04 21.22 -15.51
N GLN A 102 -0.66 20.39 -14.55
CA GLN A 102 -1.15 19.02 -14.42
C GLN A 102 -1.13 18.54 -12.98
N SER A 103 -2.02 17.60 -12.67
CA SER A 103 -2.00 16.81 -11.43
C SER A 103 -2.29 15.35 -11.73
N LEU A 104 -1.60 14.45 -11.04
CA LEU A 104 -1.70 12.99 -11.20
C LEU A 104 -2.09 12.36 -9.88
N VAL A 105 -3.24 11.68 -9.86
CA VAL A 105 -3.76 10.95 -8.71
C VAL A 105 -3.86 9.46 -9.04
N ILE A 106 -3.47 8.62 -8.07
CA ILE A 106 -3.71 7.18 -8.09
C ILE A 106 -4.74 6.81 -7.03
N LEU A 107 -5.82 6.17 -7.46
CA LEU A 107 -6.81 5.59 -6.57
C LEU A 107 -6.69 4.07 -6.66
N THR A 108 -6.37 3.41 -5.56
CA THR A 108 -6.25 1.95 -5.47
C THR A 108 -7.33 1.40 -4.55
N GLN A 109 -8.08 0.41 -5.05
CA GLN A 109 -9.06 -0.35 -4.30
C GLN A 109 -8.65 -1.82 -4.29
N THR A 110 -8.58 -2.43 -3.12
CA THR A 110 -8.23 -3.84 -2.94
C THR A 110 -9.22 -4.56 -2.03
N GLY A 111 -9.21 -5.89 -2.06
CA GLY A 111 -10.16 -6.69 -1.30
C GLY A 111 -11.58 -6.57 -1.85
N LEU A 112 -11.72 -6.32 -3.15
CA LEU A 112 -13.01 -6.26 -3.82
C LEU A 112 -13.76 -7.59 -3.65
N ALA A 113 -15.08 -7.51 -3.51
CA ALA A 113 -15.95 -8.65 -3.28
C ALA A 113 -16.17 -9.54 -4.53
N ASP A 114 -15.62 -9.13 -5.68
CA ASP A 114 -15.67 -9.87 -6.92
C ASP A 114 -14.85 -11.17 -6.83
N ASP A 115 -15.38 -12.26 -7.39
CA ASP A 115 -14.77 -13.59 -7.30
C ASP A 115 -13.57 -13.79 -8.24
N SER A 116 -13.35 -12.82 -9.13
CA SER A 116 -12.32 -12.83 -10.17
C SER A 116 -11.33 -11.67 -9.98
N VAL A 117 -11.81 -10.48 -9.63
CA VAL A 117 -11.01 -9.27 -9.41
C VAL A 117 -10.73 -9.07 -7.93
N ASN A 118 -9.45 -8.99 -7.56
CA ASN A 118 -9.03 -8.68 -6.19
C ASN A 118 -8.92 -7.17 -5.94
N GLY A 119 -8.52 -6.41 -6.95
CA GLY A 119 -8.39 -4.97 -6.85
C GLY A 119 -8.41 -4.26 -8.19
N THR A 120 -8.72 -2.97 -8.13
CA THR A 120 -8.72 -2.04 -9.26
C THR A 120 -7.86 -0.84 -8.89
N ARG A 121 -7.04 -0.40 -9.83
CA ARG A 121 -6.23 0.82 -9.69
C ARG A 121 -6.59 1.78 -10.81
N TYR A 122 -6.85 3.02 -10.46
CA TYR A 122 -7.11 4.09 -11.40
C TYR A 122 -5.91 5.04 -11.47
N ARG A 123 -5.57 5.46 -12.69
CA ARG A 123 -4.69 6.59 -12.99
C ARG A 123 -5.55 7.74 -13.46
N LEU A 124 -5.50 8.85 -12.74
CA LEU A 124 -6.39 9.99 -12.93
C LEU A 124 -5.54 11.22 -13.17
N GLU A 125 -5.65 11.80 -14.36
CA GLU A 125 -4.88 12.97 -14.76
C GLU A 125 -5.79 14.19 -14.89
N PHE A 126 -5.35 15.28 -14.28
CA PHE A 126 -6.09 16.51 -14.16
C PHE A 126 -5.36 17.66 -14.84
N VAL A 127 -6.14 18.61 -15.33
CA VAL A 127 -5.66 19.88 -15.90
C VAL A 127 -6.36 21.05 -15.19
N PRO A 128 -5.74 22.23 -15.14
CA PRO A 128 -6.36 23.41 -14.54
C PRO A 128 -7.59 23.87 -15.37
N GLU A 129 -8.65 24.23 -14.66
CA GLU A 129 -9.85 24.89 -15.17
C GLU A 129 -10.13 26.13 -14.31
N GLY A 130 -9.50 27.25 -14.67
CA GLY A 130 -9.51 28.45 -13.82
C GLY A 130 -8.73 28.23 -12.54
N ASP A 131 -9.35 28.46 -11.39
CA ASP A 131 -8.76 28.20 -10.06
C ASP A 131 -9.09 26.78 -9.54
N GLN A 132 -9.64 25.91 -10.39
CA GLN A 132 -10.03 24.54 -10.07
C GLN A 132 -9.28 23.53 -10.93
N TRP A 133 -9.39 22.26 -10.55
CA TRP A 133 -8.91 21.12 -11.33
C TRP A 133 -10.07 20.44 -12.04
N ARG A 134 -9.85 20.02 -13.29
CA ARG A 134 -10.77 19.16 -14.04
C ARG A 134 -10.08 17.85 -14.37
N LEU A 135 -10.79 16.74 -14.16
CA LEU A 135 -10.35 15.44 -14.65
C LEU A 135 -10.34 15.44 -16.19
N ASP A 136 -9.17 15.21 -16.79
CA ASP A 136 -8.95 15.23 -18.24
C ASP A 136 -8.78 13.84 -18.84
N TRP A 137 -8.24 12.91 -18.06
CA TRP A 137 -8.04 11.53 -18.49
C TRP A 137 -8.10 10.57 -17.31
N ALA A 138 -8.62 9.37 -17.57
CA ALA A 138 -8.68 8.29 -16.59
C ALA A 138 -8.38 6.95 -17.27
N GLY A 139 -7.62 6.11 -16.59
CA GLY A 139 -7.37 4.73 -17.00
C GLY A 139 -7.37 3.79 -15.82
N SER A 140 -7.61 2.49 -16.07
CA SER A 140 -7.64 1.47 -15.04
C SER A 140 -6.73 0.28 -15.35
N GLN A 141 -6.28 -0.33 -14.25
CA GLN A 141 -5.66 -1.65 -14.21
C GLN A 141 -6.41 -2.49 -13.20
N VAL A 142 -6.36 -3.81 -13.39
CA VAL A 142 -6.91 -4.80 -12.47
C VAL A 142 -5.81 -5.70 -11.92
N ARG A 143 -6.03 -6.18 -10.71
CA ARG A 143 -5.30 -7.28 -10.10
C ARG A 143 -6.29 -8.40 -9.82
N CYS A 144 -6.04 -9.59 -10.35
CA CYS A 144 -6.96 -10.72 -10.21
C CYS A 144 -6.79 -11.45 -8.89
N GLN A 145 -7.83 -12.18 -8.48
CA GLN A 145 -7.75 -13.16 -7.41
C GLN A 145 -6.77 -14.29 -7.79
N LEU A 146 -6.34 -15.06 -6.79
CA LEU A 146 -5.44 -16.20 -6.99
C LEU A 146 -6.03 -17.18 -8.03
N ASP A 147 -5.19 -17.60 -8.97
CA ASP A 147 -5.56 -18.50 -10.08
C ASP A 147 -6.64 -17.95 -11.07
N ARG A 148 -6.96 -16.66 -10.99
CA ARG A 148 -7.94 -15.98 -11.88
C ARG A 148 -7.32 -15.06 -12.92
N GLY A 149 -6.00 -15.04 -13.06
CA GLY A 149 -5.32 -14.16 -14.02
C GLY A 149 -4.01 -13.61 -13.46
N SER A 150 -3.64 -12.41 -13.92
CA SER A 150 -2.47 -11.70 -13.38
C SER A 150 -2.71 -11.30 -11.93
N GLN A 151 -1.75 -11.63 -11.06
CA GLN A 151 -1.72 -11.16 -9.66
C GLN A 151 -0.92 -9.86 -9.51
N GLU A 152 -0.36 -9.36 -10.62
CA GLU A 152 0.21 -8.02 -10.73
C GLU A 152 -0.82 -7.08 -11.39
N TRP A 153 -0.64 -5.77 -11.21
CA TRP A 153 -1.44 -4.76 -11.89
C TRP A 153 -1.27 -4.87 -13.40
N SER A 154 -2.37 -5.05 -14.12
CA SER A 154 -2.36 -5.25 -15.56
C SER A 154 -3.67 -4.83 -16.20
N THR A 155 -3.70 -4.81 -17.53
CA THR A 155 -4.91 -4.63 -18.33
C THR A 155 -5.53 -5.97 -18.76
N ASP A 156 -4.96 -7.09 -18.33
CA ASP A 156 -5.46 -8.41 -18.70
C ASP A 156 -6.78 -8.70 -17.96
N LEU A 157 -7.71 -9.34 -18.66
CA LEU A 157 -8.97 -9.74 -18.05
C LEU A 157 -8.75 -10.84 -17.00
N CYS A 158 -9.41 -10.69 -15.85
CA CYS A 158 -9.58 -11.79 -14.90
C CYS A 158 -10.55 -12.84 -15.48
N LYS A 159 -10.41 -14.09 -15.00
CA LYS A 159 -11.06 -15.29 -15.56
C LYS A 159 -12.05 -15.92 -14.60
#